data_AF-A0A246E9V0-F1
#
_entry.id   AF-A0A246E9V0-F1
#
_cell.length_a   1.000
_cell.length_b   1.000
_cell.length_c   1.000
_cell.angle_alpha   90.00
_cell.angle_beta   90.00
_cell.angle_gamma   90.00
#
_symmetry.space_group_name_H-M   'P 1'
#
loop_
_entity.id
_entity.type
_entity.pdbx_description
1 polymer ?
#
loop_
_entity_poly.entity_id
_entity_poly.type
_entity_poly.pdbx_seq_one_letter_code
_entity_poly.pdbx_strand_id
1 'polypeptide(L)'
;MSDEFAAVIERYRRFAADEAPGRSELYADWAWRVVEDPALQEVLSRLPANRRQPPLVFAVCRLLGSGDVDAPTWAAWVLAHAEAVVSESFARSVQTNEPLRCAALLPTLSRVTGPIALLEVGASAGLCLYPDRYSYRYVGVDGGEVRLDPVTGVSDVELVSAVAGERMPQVRHPDIVWRAGIDLAPLDVRDPRDVDWLARLVWPGENGRADRIRAAAAVAASDPPLLFAGDALDLLPEAAALAPAGATLVITTPGVLVHIPRERRSRVIERARDLGRWLTIDDPATHDAWSGEPSDWRGGFAVALDGEIDAAADPLGRWWEWRPGSERPRS
;
A
#
# COMPACT_ATOMS: atom_id res chain seq x y z
N MET A 1 13.76 -20.21 -27.92
CA MET A 1 13.59 -19.37 -26.72
C MET A 1 12.58 -20.10 -25.86
N SER A 2 12.92 -20.52 -24.64
CA SER A 2 11.94 -21.24 -23.80
C SER A 2 10.84 -20.27 -23.33
N ASP A 3 9.67 -20.81 -22.99
CA ASP A 3 8.50 -20.02 -22.58
C ASP A 3 8.82 -19.07 -21.41
N GLU A 4 9.73 -19.47 -20.51
CA GLU A 4 10.16 -18.64 -19.39
C GLU A 4 10.94 -17.39 -19.79
N PHE A 5 11.78 -17.46 -20.83
CA PHE A 5 12.52 -16.29 -21.31
C PHE A 5 11.57 -15.29 -21.96
N ALA A 6 10.62 -15.78 -22.76
CA ALA A 6 9.59 -14.93 -23.36
C ALA A 6 8.75 -14.23 -22.27
N ALA A 7 8.41 -14.94 -21.19
CA ALA A 7 7.66 -14.37 -20.07
C ALA A 7 8.46 -13.32 -19.28
N VAL A 8 9.77 -13.50 -19.08
CA VAL A 8 10.65 -12.47 -18.50
C VAL A 8 10.66 -11.22 -19.38
N ILE A 9 10.97 -11.39 -20.66
CA ILE A 9 11.04 -10.28 -21.62
C ILE A 9 9.73 -9.49 -21.63
N GLU A 10 8.59 -10.16 -21.69
CA GLU A 10 7.29 -9.51 -21.74
C GLU A 10 6.97 -8.75 -20.45
N ARG A 11 7.22 -9.36 -19.28
CA ARG A 11 6.98 -8.71 -17.97
C ARG A 11 7.81 -7.44 -17.82
N TYR A 12 9.08 -7.48 -18.21
CA TYR A 12 10.02 -6.37 -18.08
C TYR A 12 9.78 -5.29 -19.13
N ARG A 13 9.43 -5.65 -20.37
CA ARG A 13 9.00 -4.70 -21.41
C ARG A 13 7.77 -3.92 -20.96
N ARG A 14 6.73 -4.61 -20.50
CA ARG A 14 5.50 -3.98 -19.99
C ARG A 14 5.81 -3.04 -18.82
N PHE A 15 6.67 -3.49 -17.89
CA PHE A 15 7.06 -2.64 -16.77
C PHE A 15 7.77 -1.36 -17.22
N ALA A 16 8.72 -1.48 -18.15
CA ALA A 16 9.48 -0.34 -18.67
C ALA A 16 8.61 0.64 -19.47
N ALA A 17 7.62 0.12 -20.20
CA ALA A 17 6.72 0.93 -21.04
C ALA A 17 5.55 1.56 -20.25
N ASP A 18 4.98 0.85 -19.28
CA ASP A 18 3.68 1.20 -18.70
C ASP A 18 3.72 1.51 -17.19
N GLU A 19 4.65 0.92 -16.43
CA GLU A 19 4.64 1.00 -14.95
C GLU A 19 5.71 1.94 -14.37
N ALA A 20 6.90 1.97 -14.96
CA ALA A 20 8.04 2.77 -14.52
C ALA A 20 8.00 4.26 -14.91
N PRO A 21 7.53 4.64 -16.13
CA PRO A 21 7.56 6.04 -16.57
C PRO A 21 6.84 6.99 -15.62
N GLY A 22 7.47 8.14 -15.36
CA GLY A 22 6.94 9.14 -14.42
C GLY A 22 7.06 8.76 -12.94
N ARG A 23 7.58 7.57 -12.62
CA ARG A 23 7.87 7.13 -11.24
C ARG A 23 9.36 6.88 -11.00
N SER A 24 10.03 6.17 -11.90
CA SER A 24 11.46 5.86 -11.78
C SER A 24 12.09 5.57 -13.14
N GLU A 25 12.76 6.58 -13.70
CA GLU A 25 13.52 6.44 -14.96
C GLU A 25 14.61 5.37 -14.82
N LEU A 26 15.28 5.30 -13.67
CA LEU A 26 16.31 4.30 -13.41
C LEU A 26 15.78 2.86 -13.54
N TYR A 27 14.61 2.58 -12.97
CA TYR A 27 13.99 1.26 -13.07
C TYR A 27 13.47 0.98 -14.49
N ALA A 28 13.08 2.01 -15.25
CA ALA A 28 12.74 1.85 -16.66
C ALA A 28 13.99 1.42 -17.47
N ASP A 29 15.12 2.08 -17.26
CA ASP A 29 16.39 1.77 -17.92
C ASP A 29 16.88 0.34 -17.59
N TRP A 30 16.84 -0.04 -16.31
CA TRP A 30 17.18 -1.42 -15.90
C TRP A 30 16.24 -2.44 -16.53
N ALA A 31 14.95 -2.13 -16.66
CA ALA A 31 13.99 -3.04 -17.25
C ALA A 31 14.18 -3.18 -18.77
N TRP A 32 14.47 -2.10 -19.50
CA TRP A 32 14.87 -2.17 -20.90
C TRP A 32 16.15 -2.98 -21.10
N ARG A 33 17.12 -2.83 -20.18
CA ARG A 33 18.34 -3.62 -20.23
C ARG A 33 18.09 -5.13 -20.10
N VAL A 34 17.14 -5.54 -19.27
CA VAL A 34 16.73 -6.97 -19.18
C VAL A 34 16.11 -7.45 -20.51
N VAL A 35 15.34 -6.61 -21.19
CA VAL A 35 14.73 -6.95 -22.50
C VAL A 35 15.81 -7.18 -23.58
N GLU A 36 16.93 -6.47 -23.50
CA GLU A 36 17.99 -6.50 -24.51
C GLU A 36 19.11 -7.51 -24.21
N ASP A 37 19.25 -8.00 -22.98
CA ASP A 37 20.38 -8.81 -22.53
C ASP A 37 19.98 -10.27 -22.22
N PRO A 38 20.32 -11.24 -23.10
CA PRO A 38 20.02 -12.65 -22.90
C PRO A 38 20.61 -13.26 -21.62
N ALA A 39 21.75 -12.76 -21.13
CA ALA A 39 22.37 -13.27 -19.92
C ALA A 39 21.56 -12.89 -18.67
N LEU A 40 21.00 -11.68 -18.64
CA LEU A 40 20.07 -11.28 -17.58
C LEU A 40 18.79 -12.11 -17.63
N GLN A 41 18.25 -12.36 -18.83
CA GLN A 41 17.06 -13.18 -19.01
C GLN A 41 17.27 -14.59 -18.49
N GLU A 42 18.44 -15.19 -18.73
CA GLU A 42 18.81 -16.49 -18.20
C GLU A 42 18.78 -16.51 -16.66
N VAL A 43 19.43 -15.53 -16.01
CA VAL A 43 19.43 -15.42 -14.54
C VAL A 43 18.00 -15.27 -14.00
N LEU A 44 17.20 -14.38 -14.57
CA LEU A 44 15.85 -14.07 -14.08
C LEU A 44 14.83 -15.17 -14.40
N SER A 45 15.06 -15.99 -15.43
CA SER A 45 14.22 -17.14 -15.75
C SER A 45 14.28 -18.26 -14.71
N ARG A 46 15.30 -18.26 -13.83
CA ARG A 46 15.42 -19.17 -12.69
C ARG A 46 14.40 -18.89 -11.58
N LEU A 47 13.84 -17.68 -11.56
CA LEU A 47 12.86 -17.26 -10.57
C LEU A 47 11.44 -17.58 -11.04
N PRO A 48 10.56 -18.09 -10.15
CA PRO A 48 9.16 -18.27 -10.49
C PRO A 48 8.46 -16.93 -10.76
N ALA A 49 7.34 -16.96 -11.49
CA ALA A 49 6.65 -15.76 -11.95
C ALA A 49 6.32 -14.75 -10.83
N ASN A 50 6.00 -15.22 -9.63
CA ASN A 50 5.71 -14.38 -8.45
C ASN A 50 6.96 -13.85 -7.72
N ARG A 51 8.17 -14.27 -8.09
CA ARG A 51 9.45 -13.83 -7.51
C ARG A 51 10.35 -13.07 -8.48
N ARG A 52 9.93 -12.89 -9.73
CA ARG A 52 10.69 -12.17 -10.78
C ARG A 52 10.08 -10.83 -11.19
N GLN A 53 9.26 -10.25 -10.32
CA GLN A 53 8.66 -8.95 -10.57
C GLN A 53 9.78 -7.89 -10.59
N PRO A 54 9.82 -6.95 -11.57
CA PRO A 54 10.89 -5.96 -11.64
C PRO A 54 11.11 -5.19 -10.33
N PRO A 55 10.08 -4.68 -9.63
CA PRO A 55 10.27 -3.99 -8.35
C PRO A 55 10.95 -4.84 -7.27
N LEU A 56 10.66 -6.15 -7.22
CA LEU A 56 11.28 -7.09 -6.28
C LEU A 56 12.75 -7.27 -6.60
N VAL A 57 13.07 -7.63 -7.84
CA VAL A 57 14.44 -7.91 -8.29
C VAL A 57 15.31 -6.66 -8.14
N PHE A 58 14.80 -5.49 -8.53
CA PHE A 58 15.55 -4.24 -8.42
C PHE A 58 15.77 -3.84 -6.95
N ALA A 59 14.77 -3.98 -6.08
CA ALA A 59 14.95 -3.74 -4.65
C ALA A 59 15.98 -4.71 -4.04
N VAL A 60 15.96 -5.99 -4.43
CA VAL A 60 16.94 -7.00 -4.00
C VAL A 60 18.35 -6.66 -4.46
N CYS A 61 18.54 -6.29 -5.74
CA CYS A 61 19.86 -5.88 -6.24
C CYS A 61 20.41 -4.70 -5.45
N ARG A 62 19.56 -3.70 -5.20
CA ARG A 62 19.93 -2.54 -4.39
C ARG A 62 20.26 -2.95 -2.96
N LEU A 63 19.46 -3.81 -2.32
CA LEU A 63 19.70 -4.31 -0.96
C LEU A 63 21.07 -5.00 -0.86
N LEU A 64 21.43 -5.79 -1.88
CA LEU A 64 22.71 -6.50 -1.97
C LEU A 64 23.89 -5.60 -2.39
N GLY A 65 23.65 -4.32 -2.65
CA GLY A 65 24.71 -3.34 -2.87
C GLY A 65 25.00 -2.99 -4.33
N SER A 66 24.08 -3.21 -5.27
CA SER A 66 24.25 -2.72 -6.65
C SER A 66 24.37 -1.19 -6.74
N GLY A 67 23.84 -0.48 -5.74
CA GLY A 67 23.63 0.95 -5.79
C GLY A 67 22.58 1.36 -6.83
N ASP A 68 22.44 2.68 -7.00
CA ASP A 68 21.54 3.31 -7.98
C ASP A 68 22.41 3.80 -9.16
N VAL A 69 22.83 2.87 -10.01
CA VAL A 69 23.81 3.06 -11.10
C VAL A 69 23.22 2.85 -12.49
N ASP A 70 23.89 3.30 -13.55
CA ASP A 70 23.44 3.11 -14.93
C ASP A 70 23.20 1.63 -15.31
N ALA A 71 22.34 1.40 -16.30
CA ALA A 71 21.90 0.07 -16.68
C ALA A 71 23.03 -0.90 -17.10
N PRO A 72 24.05 -0.49 -17.89
CA PRO A 72 25.21 -1.35 -18.16
C PRO A 72 25.97 -1.77 -16.91
N THR A 73 26.23 -0.84 -15.99
CA THR A 73 26.93 -1.12 -14.73
C THR A 73 26.11 -2.05 -13.85
N TRP A 74 24.80 -1.80 -13.73
CA TRP A 74 23.88 -2.66 -13.00
C TRP A 74 23.83 -4.07 -13.59
N ALA A 75 23.73 -4.21 -14.91
CA ALA A 75 23.70 -5.51 -15.58
C ALA A 75 24.96 -6.34 -15.30
N ALA A 76 26.15 -5.72 -15.43
CA ALA A 76 27.41 -6.38 -15.11
C ALA A 76 27.45 -6.83 -13.63
N TRP A 77 26.95 -5.99 -12.72
CA TRP A 77 26.86 -6.32 -11.30
C TRP A 77 25.92 -7.51 -11.04
N VAL A 78 24.73 -7.54 -11.65
CA VAL A 78 23.77 -8.64 -11.49
C VAL A 78 24.37 -9.97 -11.94
N LEU A 79 25.05 -9.99 -13.09
CA LEU A 79 25.70 -11.21 -13.59
C LEU A 79 26.81 -11.69 -12.65
N ALA A 80 27.58 -10.78 -12.05
CA ALA A 80 28.61 -11.12 -11.09
C ALA A 80 28.04 -11.65 -9.74
N HIS A 81 26.79 -11.34 -9.41
CA HIS A 81 26.13 -11.69 -8.15
C HIS A 81 24.88 -12.56 -8.34
N ALA A 82 24.77 -13.27 -9.46
CA ALA A 82 23.55 -13.95 -9.88
C ALA A 82 22.97 -14.90 -8.82
N GLU A 83 23.81 -15.70 -8.17
CA GLU A 83 23.37 -16.63 -7.12
C GLU A 83 22.77 -15.91 -5.90
N ALA A 84 23.39 -14.82 -5.47
CA ALA A 84 22.90 -14.04 -4.34
C ALA A 84 21.56 -13.35 -4.69
N VAL A 85 21.45 -12.76 -5.89
CA VAL A 85 20.21 -12.14 -6.37
C VAL A 85 19.07 -13.15 -6.45
N VAL A 86 19.32 -14.33 -7.01
CA VAL A 86 18.31 -15.39 -7.12
C VAL A 86 17.89 -15.87 -5.73
N SER A 87 18.85 -16.23 -4.87
CA SER A 87 18.57 -16.69 -3.50
C SER A 87 17.74 -15.67 -2.71
N GLU A 88 18.13 -14.40 -2.77
CA GLU A 88 17.48 -13.35 -1.99
C GLU A 88 16.08 -13.00 -2.53
N SER A 89 15.88 -13.09 -3.85
CA SER A 89 14.57 -12.90 -4.47
C SER A 89 13.58 -14.02 -4.11
N PHE A 90 14.04 -15.24 -3.84
CA PHE A 90 13.17 -16.31 -3.33
C PHE A 90 12.64 -16.02 -1.92
N ALA A 91 13.47 -15.39 -1.08
CA ALA A 91 13.16 -15.13 0.31
C ALA A 91 12.24 -13.91 0.52
N ARG A 92 12.02 -13.08 -0.50
CA ARG A 92 11.32 -11.80 -0.38
C ARG A 92 10.11 -11.65 -1.28
N SER A 93 9.17 -10.85 -0.79
CA SER A 93 7.97 -10.43 -1.51
C SER A 93 7.93 -8.92 -1.59
N VAL A 94 7.35 -8.37 -2.65
CA VAL A 94 6.97 -6.95 -2.66
C VAL A 94 5.86 -6.75 -1.63
N GLN A 95 6.04 -5.77 -0.74
CA GLN A 95 5.04 -5.36 0.24
C GLN A 95 4.92 -3.84 0.24
N THR A 96 3.80 -3.32 -0.26
CA THR A 96 3.57 -1.87 -0.30
C THR A 96 2.90 -1.44 1.00
N ASN A 97 3.68 -0.96 1.97
CA ASN A 97 3.16 -0.38 3.20
C ASN A 97 3.29 1.15 3.14
N GLU A 98 2.29 1.82 2.59
CA GLU A 98 2.30 3.27 2.32
C GLU A 98 1.45 4.04 3.34
N PRO A 99 2.06 4.73 4.33
CA PRO A 99 1.32 5.49 5.36
C PRO A 99 0.44 6.60 4.76
N LEU A 100 0.79 7.15 3.60
CA LEU A 100 0.02 8.23 2.99
C LEU A 100 -1.41 7.81 2.59
N ARG A 101 -1.70 6.50 2.45
CA ARG A 101 -3.08 6.02 2.29
C ARG A 101 -3.98 6.42 3.46
N CYS A 102 -3.42 6.60 4.66
CA CYS A 102 -4.20 7.10 5.79
C CYS A 102 -4.82 8.47 5.51
N ALA A 103 -4.20 9.34 4.69
CA ALA A 103 -4.79 10.63 4.33
C ALA A 103 -6.03 10.46 3.43
N ALA A 104 -6.05 9.45 2.55
CA ALA A 104 -7.23 9.15 1.75
C ALA A 104 -8.37 8.52 2.58
N LEU A 105 -8.01 7.69 3.56
CA LEU A 105 -8.96 6.95 4.40
C LEU A 105 -9.52 7.77 5.57
N LEU A 106 -8.75 8.74 6.09
CA LEU A 106 -9.10 9.48 7.31
C LEU A 106 -10.45 10.22 7.22
N PRO A 107 -10.82 10.90 6.12
CA PRO A 107 -12.12 11.58 6.03
C PRO A 107 -13.30 10.61 6.24
N THR A 108 -13.23 9.41 5.66
CA THR A 108 -14.25 8.37 5.83
C THR A 108 -14.17 7.73 7.22
N LEU A 109 -12.98 7.42 7.73
CA LEU A 109 -12.80 6.90 9.08
C LEU A 109 -13.28 7.88 10.16
N SER A 110 -13.18 9.18 9.90
CA SER A 110 -13.74 10.27 10.73
C SER A 110 -15.27 10.23 10.79
N ARG A 111 -15.98 9.35 10.08
CA ARG A 111 -17.43 9.18 10.23
C ARG A 111 -17.77 8.20 11.35
N VAL A 112 -16.83 7.31 11.72
CA VAL A 112 -17.01 6.35 12.81
C VAL A 112 -16.83 7.05 14.14
N THR A 113 -17.83 6.98 15.02
CA THR A 113 -17.85 7.64 16.33
C THR A 113 -17.53 6.66 17.46
N GLY A 114 -16.96 7.18 18.55
CA GLY A 114 -16.57 6.37 19.70
C GLY A 114 -15.28 5.57 19.50
N PRO A 115 -14.95 4.68 20.45
CA PRO A 115 -13.75 3.85 20.40
C PRO A 115 -13.74 2.93 19.18
N ILE A 116 -12.59 2.81 18.52
CA ILE A 116 -12.37 2.01 17.32
C ILE A 116 -11.35 0.91 17.63
N ALA A 117 -11.71 -0.32 17.24
CA ALA A 117 -10.78 -1.43 17.09
C ALA A 117 -10.44 -1.53 15.60
N LEU A 118 -9.21 -1.18 15.21
CA LEU A 118 -8.79 -1.15 13.80
C LEU A 118 -8.08 -2.46 13.43
N LEU A 119 -8.59 -3.18 12.44
CA LEU A 119 -8.00 -4.41 11.92
C LEU A 119 -7.66 -4.24 10.43
N GLU A 120 -6.40 -4.41 10.04
CA GLU A 120 -5.97 -4.28 8.64
C GLU A 120 -5.69 -5.63 7.99
N VAL A 121 -6.20 -5.84 6.78
CA VAL A 121 -5.85 -6.98 5.92
C VAL A 121 -4.77 -6.55 4.93
N GLY A 122 -3.70 -7.34 4.83
CA GLY A 122 -2.50 -6.97 4.06
C GLY A 122 -1.66 -5.92 4.77
N ALA A 123 -1.56 -6.02 6.09
CA ALA A 123 -1.00 -4.96 6.93
C ALA A 123 0.50 -4.74 6.71
N SER A 124 1.22 -5.68 6.11
CA SER A 124 2.69 -5.66 6.01
C SER A 124 3.35 -5.43 7.38
N ALA A 125 3.85 -4.23 7.65
CA ALA A 125 4.47 -3.85 8.93
C ALA A 125 3.54 -3.04 9.84
N GLY A 126 2.27 -2.88 9.46
CA GLY A 126 1.23 -2.21 10.23
C GLY A 126 1.25 -0.67 10.13
N LEU A 127 1.97 -0.07 9.16
CA LEU A 127 2.11 1.39 9.13
C LEU A 127 0.79 2.14 8.88
N CYS A 128 -0.23 1.50 8.31
CA CYS A 128 -1.54 2.12 8.11
C CYS A 128 -2.49 1.97 9.33
N LEU A 129 -2.04 1.31 10.40
CA LEU A 129 -2.78 1.13 11.65
C LEU A 129 -2.67 2.31 12.63
N TYR A 130 -1.99 3.40 12.23
CA TYR A 130 -1.71 4.56 13.09
C TYR A 130 -2.31 5.89 12.62
N PRO A 131 -3.54 5.94 12.07
CA PRO A 131 -4.11 7.21 11.61
C PRO A 131 -4.43 8.20 12.75
N ASP A 132 -4.39 7.74 14.00
CA ASP A 132 -4.48 8.55 15.21
C ASP A 132 -3.15 9.25 15.59
N ARG A 133 -2.02 8.87 14.97
CA ARG A 133 -0.66 9.31 15.38
C ARG A 133 0.14 10.06 14.31
N TYR A 134 -0.45 10.29 13.15
CA TYR A 134 0.20 11.03 12.06
C TYR A 134 -0.35 12.45 11.96
N SER A 135 0.48 13.39 11.50
CA SER A 135 0.02 14.73 11.15
C SER A 135 -0.53 14.73 9.73
N TYR A 136 -1.62 15.43 9.50
CA TYR A 136 -2.28 15.50 8.20
C TYR A 136 -2.32 16.93 7.69
N ARG A 137 -2.07 17.09 6.40
CA ARG A 137 -2.22 18.35 5.67
C ARG A 137 -2.95 18.11 4.36
N TYR A 138 -4.13 18.69 4.24
CA TYR A 138 -4.93 18.69 3.01
C TYR A 138 -4.80 20.05 2.34
N VAL A 139 -4.40 20.08 1.08
CA VAL A 139 -4.15 21.31 0.32
C VAL A 139 -5.10 21.41 -0.86
N GLY A 140 -6.03 22.36 -0.80
CA GLY A 140 -7.02 22.63 -1.84
C GLY A 140 -6.43 23.32 -3.07
N VAL A 141 -7.10 23.15 -4.21
CA VAL A 141 -6.72 23.79 -5.49
C VAL A 141 -6.78 25.32 -5.46
N ASP A 142 -7.55 25.89 -4.53
CA ASP A 142 -7.71 27.33 -4.28
C ASP A 142 -6.73 27.88 -3.22
N GLY A 143 -5.83 27.03 -2.71
CA GLY A 143 -4.90 27.36 -1.63
C GLY A 143 -5.49 27.24 -0.23
N GLY A 144 -6.73 26.77 -0.07
CA GLY A 144 -7.29 26.41 1.23
C GLY A 144 -6.52 25.25 1.86
N GLU A 145 -6.39 25.25 3.19
CA GLU A 145 -5.66 24.21 3.91
C GLU A 145 -6.44 23.70 5.13
N VAL A 146 -6.44 22.38 5.32
CA VAL A 146 -6.87 21.74 6.56
C VAL A 146 -5.68 21.00 7.16
N ARG A 147 -5.34 21.34 8.41
CA ARG A 147 -4.30 20.66 9.18
C ARG A 147 -4.91 19.94 10.37
N LEU A 148 -4.36 18.79 10.70
CA LEU A 148 -4.74 18.01 11.86
C LEU A 148 -3.49 17.34 12.44
N ASP A 149 -3.11 17.72 13.65
CA ASP A 149 -1.98 17.15 14.38
C ASP A 149 -2.49 16.28 15.54
N PRO A 150 -1.77 15.19 15.89
CA PRO A 150 -2.11 14.37 17.05
C PRO A 150 -2.19 15.18 18.34
N VAL A 151 -2.96 14.70 19.31
CA VAL A 151 -3.09 15.35 20.63
C VAL A 151 -1.76 15.45 21.39
N THR A 152 -0.79 14.61 21.02
CA THR A 152 0.57 14.60 21.56
C THR A 152 1.50 15.65 20.94
N GLY A 153 1.03 16.39 19.92
CA GLY A 153 1.81 17.36 19.16
C GLY A 153 2.05 16.91 17.71
N VAL A 154 2.74 17.77 16.95
CA VAL A 154 3.11 17.51 15.55
C VAL A 154 3.91 16.22 15.44
N SER A 155 3.47 15.32 14.55
CA SER A 155 4.14 14.06 14.27
C SER A 155 5.31 14.26 13.31
N ASP A 156 6.37 13.46 13.47
CA ASP A 156 7.45 13.37 12.47
C ASP A 156 6.95 12.79 11.13
N VAL A 157 5.74 12.22 11.12
CA VAL A 157 5.06 11.72 9.93
C VAL A 157 3.99 12.72 9.51
N GLU A 158 4.36 13.63 8.60
CA GLU A 158 3.39 14.51 7.93
C GLU A 158 2.87 13.85 6.63
N LEU A 159 1.56 13.63 6.58
CA LEU A 159 0.84 13.09 5.44
C LEU A 159 0.16 14.23 4.67
N VAL A 160 0.76 14.59 3.54
CA VAL A 160 0.28 15.68 2.69
C VAL A 160 -0.53 15.10 1.52
N SER A 161 -1.81 15.47 1.43
CA SER A 161 -2.68 15.10 0.32
C SER A 161 -3.21 16.37 -0.35
N ALA A 162 -3.14 16.43 -1.68
CA ALA A 162 -3.89 17.43 -2.43
C ALA A 162 -5.39 17.13 -2.34
N VAL A 163 -6.21 18.17 -2.31
CA VAL A 163 -7.66 18.05 -2.42
C VAL A 163 -8.04 18.50 -3.81
N ALA A 164 -8.52 17.56 -4.62
CA ALA A 164 -9.14 17.86 -5.89
C ALA A 164 -10.60 18.30 -5.67
N GLY A 165 -11.06 19.22 -6.51
CA GLY A 165 -12.36 19.85 -6.36
C GLY A 165 -12.42 20.93 -5.28
N GLU A 166 -13.61 21.50 -5.07
CA GLU A 166 -13.81 22.67 -4.20
C GLU A 166 -14.06 22.30 -2.72
N ARG A 167 -14.42 21.05 -2.43
CA ARG A 167 -14.84 20.64 -1.09
C ARG A 167 -13.67 20.06 -0.29
N MET A 168 -13.19 20.82 0.69
CA MET A 168 -12.22 20.34 1.67
C MET A 168 -12.81 19.23 2.56
N PRO A 169 -12.02 18.22 2.96
CA PRO A 169 -12.48 17.14 3.82
C PRO A 169 -12.69 17.63 5.27
N GLN A 170 -13.68 17.05 5.94
CA GLN A 170 -13.84 17.20 7.39
C GLN A 170 -13.14 16.03 8.08
N VAL A 171 -12.12 16.31 8.88
CA VAL A 171 -11.28 15.30 9.52
C VAL A 171 -11.19 15.51 11.02
N ARG A 172 -11.09 14.41 11.75
CA ARG A 172 -10.69 14.36 13.16
C ARG A 172 -9.84 13.10 13.39
N HIS A 173 -9.03 13.08 14.43
CA HIS A 173 -8.35 11.83 14.80
C HIS A 173 -9.38 10.79 15.27
N PRO A 174 -9.28 9.55 14.78
CA PRO A 174 -10.07 8.44 15.30
C PRO A 174 -9.60 8.06 16.71
N ASP A 175 -10.53 7.67 17.58
CA ASP A 175 -10.21 7.14 18.92
C ASP A 175 -9.87 5.65 18.82
N ILE A 176 -8.63 5.35 18.40
CA ILE A 176 -8.17 3.96 18.21
C ILE A 176 -7.67 3.39 19.54
N VAL A 177 -8.48 2.49 20.12
CA VAL A 177 -8.20 1.83 21.40
C VAL A 177 -7.58 0.44 21.25
N TRP A 178 -7.58 -0.10 20.02
CA TRP A 178 -7.00 -1.40 19.69
C TRP A 178 -6.61 -1.43 18.21
N ARG A 179 -5.46 -2.04 17.90
CA ARG A 179 -4.96 -2.15 16.52
C ARG A 179 -4.33 -3.52 16.27
N ALA A 180 -4.70 -4.14 15.15
CA ALA A 180 -4.14 -5.41 14.70
C ALA A 180 -4.08 -5.48 13.18
N GLY A 181 -3.23 -6.36 12.65
CA GLY A 181 -3.06 -6.57 11.22
C GLY A 181 -2.87 -8.05 10.87
N ILE A 182 -3.32 -8.44 9.69
CA ILE A 182 -3.08 -9.76 9.10
C ILE A 182 -2.27 -9.56 7.83
N ASP A 183 -1.18 -10.30 7.68
CA ASP A 183 -0.38 -10.34 6.45
C ASP A 183 0.16 -11.75 6.22
N LEU A 184 0.46 -12.13 4.98
CA LEU A 184 1.05 -13.45 4.70
C LEU A 184 2.46 -13.57 5.29
N ALA A 185 3.20 -12.46 5.34
CA ALA A 185 4.56 -12.40 5.86
C ALA A 185 4.79 -11.03 6.52
N PRO A 186 4.19 -10.77 7.69
CA PRO A 186 4.30 -9.49 8.36
C PRO A 186 5.76 -9.17 8.67
N LEU A 187 6.09 -7.88 8.57
CA LEU A 187 7.44 -7.36 8.84
C LEU A 187 7.48 -6.74 10.24
N ASP A 188 8.57 -6.95 10.97
CA ASP A 188 8.76 -6.41 12.32
C ASP A 188 9.46 -5.04 12.26
N VAL A 189 8.73 -3.96 12.52
CA VAL A 189 9.27 -2.59 12.57
C VAL A 189 10.37 -2.39 13.62
N ARG A 190 10.57 -3.33 14.55
CA ARG A 190 11.67 -3.31 15.52
C ARG A 190 12.95 -3.95 14.98
N ASP A 191 12.86 -4.71 13.88
CA ASP A 191 14.03 -5.23 13.17
C ASP A 191 14.49 -4.20 12.12
N PRO A 192 15.69 -3.61 12.27
CA PRO A 192 16.18 -2.63 11.31
C PRO A 192 16.32 -3.19 9.88
N ARG A 193 16.45 -4.51 9.72
CA ARG A 193 16.53 -5.16 8.39
C ARG A 193 15.20 -5.13 7.66
N ASP A 194 14.10 -5.29 8.39
CA ASP A 194 12.74 -5.22 7.83
C ASP A 194 12.38 -3.78 7.47
N VAL A 195 12.79 -2.82 8.31
CA VAL A 195 12.64 -1.39 8.01
C VAL A 195 13.46 -0.99 6.78
N ASP A 196 14.70 -1.45 6.66
CA ASP A 196 15.51 -1.19 5.46
C ASP A 196 14.90 -1.84 4.22
N TRP A 197 14.39 -3.07 4.32
CA TRP A 197 13.68 -3.74 3.23
C TRP A 197 12.46 -2.93 2.75
N LEU A 198 11.59 -2.50 3.67
CA LEU A 198 10.44 -1.64 3.35
C LEU A 198 10.86 -0.35 2.64
N ALA A 199 11.91 0.30 3.13
CA ALA A 199 12.43 1.52 2.51
C ALA A 199 13.04 1.24 1.13
N ARG A 200 13.63 0.07 0.89
CA ARG A 200 14.22 -0.33 -0.41
C ARG A 200 13.18 -0.61 -1.48
N LEU A 201 11.95 -0.94 -1.08
CA LEU A 201 10.81 -1.10 -2.00
C LEU A 201 10.33 0.24 -2.58
N VAL A 202 10.77 1.37 -2.04
CA VAL A 202 10.60 2.69 -2.66
C VAL A 202 11.54 2.84 -3.84
N TRP A 203 10.99 3.27 -4.97
CA TRP A 203 11.74 3.33 -6.22
C TRP A 203 12.60 4.60 -6.26
N PRO A 204 13.83 4.53 -6.82
CA PRO A 204 14.65 5.70 -7.06
C PRO A 204 13.88 6.79 -7.84
N GLY A 205 13.88 8.02 -7.33
CA GLY A 205 13.09 9.14 -7.87
C GLY A 205 11.85 9.48 -7.04
N GLU A 206 11.35 8.58 -6.20
CA GLU A 206 10.19 8.83 -5.34
C GLU A 206 10.58 9.52 -4.02
N ASN A 207 10.98 10.79 -4.14
CA ASN A 207 11.51 11.60 -3.04
C ASN A 207 10.59 11.64 -1.81
N GLY A 208 11.18 11.51 -0.62
CA GLY A 208 10.50 11.59 0.68
C GLY A 208 9.64 10.37 1.06
N ARG A 209 9.37 9.41 0.16
CA ARG A 209 8.59 8.20 0.52
C ARG A 209 9.34 7.29 1.49
N ALA A 210 10.63 7.06 1.25
CA ALA A 210 11.45 6.20 2.12
C ALA A 210 11.57 6.80 3.53
N ASP A 211 11.74 8.13 3.63
CA ASP A 211 11.84 8.82 4.92
C ASP A 211 10.52 8.77 5.68
N ARG A 212 9.38 8.95 4.98
CA ARG A 212 8.05 8.77 5.58
C ARG A 212 7.84 7.34 6.09
N ILE A 213 8.26 6.32 5.34
CA ILE A 213 8.17 4.92 5.79
C ILE A 213 9.01 4.70 7.06
N ARG A 214 10.24 5.22 7.11
CA ARG A 214 11.09 5.11 8.31
C ARG A 214 10.50 5.83 9.52
N ALA A 215 9.98 7.04 9.32
CA ALA A 215 9.32 7.80 10.38
C ALA A 215 8.05 7.08 10.88
N ALA A 216 7.24 6.54 9.97
CA ALA A 216 6.06 5.74 10.33
C ALA A 216 6.43 4.45 11.06
N ALA A 217 7.52 3.78 10.66
CA ALA A 217 8.04 2.60 11.35
C ALA A 217 8.49 2.94 12.78
N ALA A 218 9.09 4.12 13.00
CA ALA A 218 9.45 4.58 14.34
C ALA A 218 8.21 4.80 15.22
N VAL A 219 7.14 5.40 14.67
CA VAL A 219 5.85 5.53 15.38
C VAL A 219 5.29 4.16 15.73
N ALA A 220 5.27 3.23 14.77
CA ALA A 220 4.76 1.88 15.00
C ALA A 220 5.60 1.11 16.03
N ALA A 221 6.93 1.22 15.99
CA ALA A 221 7.82 0.54 16.92
C ALA A 221 7.67 1.02 18.38
N SER A 222 7.18 2.25 18.59
CA SER A 222 6.92 2.79 19.94
C SER A 222 5.74 2.13 20.67
N ASP A 223 4.79 1.58 19.90
CA ASP A 223 3.63 0.85 20.41
C ASP A 223 3.16 -0.15 19.34
N PRO A 224 3.87 -1.29 19.19
CA PRO A 224 3.68 -2.20 18.05
C PRO A 224 2.27 -2.80 17.99
N PRO A 225 1.71 -2.98 16.78
CA PRO A 225 0.38 -3.57 16.63
C PRO A 225 0.45 -5.10 16.81
N LEU A 226 -0.70 -5.73 17.04
CA LEU A 226 -0.79 -7.19 16.97
C LEU A 226 -0.76 -7.62 15.50
N LEU A 227 0.30 -8.28 15.05
CA LEU A 227 0.42 -8.77 13.68
C LEU A 227 0.30 -10.30 13.62
N PHE A 228 -0.61 -10.78 12.78
CA PHE A 228 -0.84 -12.20 12.54
C PHE A 228 -0.30 -12.59 11.16
N ALA A 229 0.54 -13.62 11.12
CA ALA A 229 1.06 -14.19 9.89
C ALA A 229 0.12 -15.27 9.35
N GLY A 230 -0.45 -15.06 8.16
CA GLY A 230 -1.27 -16.06 7.47
C GLY A 230 -2.29 -15.47 6.50
N ASP A 231 -3.14 -16.35 5.95
CA ASP A 231 -4.18 -15.97 4.99
C ASP A 231 -5.34 -15.25 5.71
N ALA A 232 -5.75 -14.11 5.17
CA ALA A 232 -6.79 -13.29 5.77
C ALA A 232 -8.14 -14.00 5.87
N LEU A 233 -8.53 -14.86 4.91
CA LEU A 233 -9.83 -15.53 4.97
C LEU A 233 -9.94 -16.49 6.16
N ASP A 234 -8.81 -17.07 6.57
CA ASP A 234 -8.74 -18.01 7.67
C ASP A 234 -8.65 -17.26 9.01
N LEU A 235 -7.81 -16.21 9.08
CA LEU A 235 -7.50 -15.52 10.33
C LEU A 235 -8.46 -14.38 10.71
N LEU A 236 -9.25 -13.83 9.78
CA LEU A 236 -10.09 -12.66 10.06
C LEU A 236 -11.06 -12.87 11.24
N PRO A 237 -11.78 -14.01 11.39
CA PRO A 237 -12.66 -14.24 12.54
C PRO A 237 -11.91 -14.30 13.87
N GLU A 238 -10.76 -14.97 13.89
CA GLU A 238 -9.98 -15.17 15.11
C GLU A 238 -9.36 -13.84 15.57
N ALA A 239 -8.79 -13.07 14.64
CA ALA A 239 -8.26 -11.74 14.93
C ALA A 239 -9.36 -10.76 15.37
N ALA A 240 -10.52 -10.79 14.69
CA ALA A 240 -11.67 -9.94 15.03
C ALA A 240 -12.23 -10.26 16.43
N ALA A 241 -12.22 -11.53 16.86
CA ALA A 241 -12.70 -11.93 18.18
C ALA A 241 -11.85 -11.38 19.35
N LEU A 242 -10.62 -10.92 19.07
CA LEU A 242 -9.75 -10.28 20.05
C LEU A 242 -10.04 -8.78 20.23
N ALA A 243 -10.87 -8.19 19.36
CA ALA A 243 -11.25 -6.79 19.46
C ALA A 243 -12.07 -6.53 20.75
N PRO A 244 -11.83 -5.43 21.47
CA PRO A 244 -12.60 -5.08 22.66
C PRO A 244 -14.10 -4.91 22.35
N ALA A 245 -14.97 -5.56 23.11
CA ALA A 245 -16.43 -5.52 22.92
C ALA A 245 -17.06 -4.12 23.03
N GLY A 246 -16.37 -3.16 23.65
CA GLY A 246 -16.81 -1.76 23.78
C GLY A 246 -16.37 -0.84 22.63
N ALA A 247 -15.70 -1.38 21.61
CA ALA A 247 -15.20 -0.62 20.46
C ALA A 247 -15.88 -1.07 19.16
N THR A 248 -16.04 -0.12 18.23
CA THR A 248 -16.48 -0.43 16.87
C THR A 248 -15.33 -1.09 16.11
N LEU A 249 -15.50 -2.34 15.69
CA LEU A 249 -14.54 -3.01 14.82
C LEU A 249 -14.63 -2.40 13.41
N VAL A 250 -13.51 -1.84 12.96
CA VAL A 250 -13.32 -1.35 11.58
C VAL A 250 -12.24 -2.20 10.93
N ILE A 251 -12.62 -2.92 9.88
CA ILE A 251 -11.72 -3.75 9.09
C ILE A 251 -11.35 -2.99 7.82
N THR A 252 -10.06 -2.76 7.59
CA THR A 252 -9.55 -2.01 6.44
C THR A 252 -8.76 -2.89 5.49
N THR A 253 -8.90 -2.67 4.17
CA THR A 253 -8.25 -3.47 3.11
C THR A 253 -7.44 -2.60 2.14
N PRO A 254 -6.56 -1.69 2.60
CA PRO A 254 -6.03 -0.61 1.76
C PRO A 254 -5.07 -1.11 0.67
N GLY A 255 -5.59 -1.29 -0.55
CA GLY A 255 -4.82 -1.72 -1.72
C GLY A 255 -4.39 -3.19 -1.70
N VAL A 256 -4.95 -4.02 -0.81
CA VAL A 256 -4.61 -5.46 -0.73
C VAL A 256 -5.44 -6.33 -1.66
N LEU A 257 -6.70 -5.97 -1.92
CA LEU A 257 -7.67 -6.88 -2.56
C LEU A 257 -7.24 -7.27 -3.99
N VAL A 258 -6.56 -6.38 -4.71
CA VAL A 258 -6.01 -6.68 -6.04
C VAL A 258 -5.00 -7.84 -6.03
N HIS A 259 -4.34 -8.09 -4.89
CA HIS A 259 -3.39 -9.18 -4.70
C HIS A 259 -4.06 -10.51 -4.29
N ILE A 260 -5.34 -10.47 -3.96
CA ILE A 260 -6.15 -11.66 -3.66
C ILE A 260 -6.81 -12.15 -4.96
N PRO A 261 -6.86 -13.46 -5.25
CA PRO A 261 -7.59 -14.00 -6.40
C PRO A 261 -9.02 -13.49 -6.46
N ARG A 262 -9.52 -13.11 -7.65
CA ARG A 262 -10.79 -12.39 -7.81
C ARG A 262 -11.95 -13.12 -7.14
N GLU A 263 -12.01 -14.44 -7.29
CA GLU A 263 -13.03 -15.33 -6.71
C GLU A 263 -12.99 -15.39 -5.18
N ARG A 264 -11.87 -15.00 -4.54
CA ARG A 264 -11.73 -14.94 -3.08
C ARG A 264 -11.99 -13.54 -2.51
N ARG A 265 -11.95 -12.47 -3.32
CA ARG A 265 -12.15 -11.08 -2.86
C ARG A 265 -13.51 -10.88 -2.20
N SER A 266 -14.59 -11.33 -2.85
CA SER A 266 -15.94 -11.20 -2.31
C SER A 266 -16.08 -11.86 -0.93
N ARG A 267 -15.46 -13.03 -0.73
CA ARG A 267 -15.47 -13.72 0.57
C ARG A 267 -14.76 -12.94 1.68
N VAL A 268 -13.67 -12.23 1.36
CA VAL A 268 -12.97 -11.37 2.33
C VAL A 268 -13.85 -10.19 2.71
N ILE A 269 -14.46 -9.55 1.72
CA ILE A 269 -15.32 -8.38 1.91
C ILE A 269 -16.57 -8.74 2.71
N GLU A 270 -17.26 -9.83 2.33
CA GLU A 270 -18.42 -10.36 3.05
C GLU A 270 -18.06 -10.64 4.51
N ARG A 271 -16.95 -11.35 4.75
CA ARG A 271 -16.50 -11.64 6.11
C ARG A 271 -16.18 -10.36 6.90
N ALA A 272 -15.57 -9.37 6.28
CA ALA A 272 -15.26 -8.10 6.93
C ALA A 272 -16.55 -7.37 7.36
N ARG A 273 -17.56 -7.32 6.49
CA ARG A 273 -18.87 -6.72 6.78
C ARG A 273 -19.68 -7.49 7.83
N ASP A 274 -19.57 -8.82 7.84
CA ASP A 274 -20.25 -9.66 8.84
C ASP A 274 -19.69 -9.43 10.26
N LEU A 275 -18.39 -9.11 10.36
CA LEU A 275 -17.69 -8.94 11.63
C LEU A 275 -17.71 -7.49 12.14
N GLY A 276 -17.74 -6.50 11.24
CA GLY A 276 -17.66 -5.09 11.59
C GLY A 276 -17.91 -4.15 10.41
N ARG A 277 -17.41 -2.93 10.51
CA ARG A 277 -17.45 -1.96 9.40
C ARG A 277 -16.28 -2.22 8.45
N TRP A 278 -16.51 -2.19 7.15
CA TRP A 278 -15.45 -2.38 6.16
C TRP A 278 -15.05 -1.06 5.51
N LEU A 279 -13.79 -0.66 5.66
CA LEU A 279 -13.22 0.55 5.06
C LEU A 279 -12.26 0.14 3.94
N THR A 280 -12.36 0.76 2.76
CA THR A 280 -11.45 0.43 1.66
C THR A 280 -11.00 1.62 0.83
N ILE A 281 -9.90 1.40 0.10
CA ILE A 281 -9.41 2.21 -1.02
C ILE A 281 -8.97 1.26 -2.14
N ASP A 282 -9.80 1.11 -3.17
CA ASP A 282 -9.55 0.16 -4.26
C ASP A 282 -9.89 0.76 -5.61
N ASP A 283 -9.25 0.25 -6.67
CA ASP A 283 -9.74 0.48 -8.03
C ASP A 283 -11.19 -0.04 -8.12
N PRO A 284 -12.15 0.73 -8.65
CA PRO A 284 -13.55 0.30 -8.75
C PRO A 284 -13.76 -1.06 -9.45
N ALA A 285 -12.87 -1.45 -10.37
CA ALA A 285 -12.93 -2.74 -11.07
C ALA A 285 -12.39 -3.93 -10.25
N THR A 286 -11.80 -3.68 -9.07
CA THR A 286 -11.21 -4.71 -8.21
C THR A 286 -12.24 -5.71 -7.71
N HIS A 287 -13.45 -5.26 -7.42
CA HIS A 287 -14.55 -6.07 -6.92
C HIS A 287 -15.90 -5.40 -7.19
N ASP A 288 -16.98 -6.15 -7.01
CA ASP A 288 -18.34 -5.68 -7.34
C ASP A 288 -19.15 -5.30 -6.08
N ALA A 289 -18.51 -5.26 -4.90
CA ALA A 289 -19.14 -5.05 -3.60
C ALA A 289 -19.45 -3.57 -3.26
N TRP A 290 -19.84 -2.76 -4.23
CA TRP A 290 -20.23 -1.35 -4.04
C TRP A 290 -21.75 -1.25 -3.80
N SER A 291 -22.19 -0.31 -2.97
CA SER A 291 -23.62 -0.08 -2.69
C SER A 291 -24.37 0.60 -3.86
N GLY A 292 -23.63 1.09 -4.86
CA GLY A 292 -24.12 1.63 -6.13
C GLY A 292 -23.07 1.44 -7.23
N GLU A 293 -23.46 1.62 -8.49
CA GLU A 293 -22.53 1.52 -9.61
C GLU A 293 -21.54 2.71 -9.59
N PRO A 294 -20.22 2.46 -9.62
CA PRO A 294 -19.21 3.51 -9.81
C PRO A 294 -19.27 4.06 -11.25
N SER A 295 -20.32 4.83 -11.59
CA SER A 295 -20.46 5.47 -12.90
C SER A 295 -19.54 6.68 -13.04
N ASP A 296 -19.08 6.97 -14.27
CA ASP A 296 -18.26 8.14 -14.61
C ASP A 296 -16.94 8.28 -13.82
N TRP A 297 -16.33 7.16 -13.43
CA TRP A 297 -15.05 7.18 -12.70
C TRP A 297 -13.88 7.64 -13.60
N ARG A 298 -13.32 8.82 -13.32
CA ARG A 298 -12.27 9.46 -14.14
C ARG A 298 -10.86 9.27 -13.57
N GLY A 299 -10.58 8.06 -13.07
CA GLY A 299 -9.28 7.67 -12.52
C GLY A 299 -9.19 7.78 -10.99
N GLY A 300 -8.11 7.21 -10.45
CA GLY A 300 -7.95 7.02 -9.00
C GLY A 300 -8.74 5.83 -8.46
N PHE A 301 -8.62 5.60 -7.16
CA PHE A 301 -9.27 4.55 -6.40
C PHE A 301 -10.47 5.10 -5.63
N ALA A 302 -11.51 4.30 -5.44
CA ALA A 302 -12.66 4.64 -4.63
C ALA A 302 -12.39 4.38 -3.15
N VAL A 303 -12.65 5.38 -2.32
CA VAL A 303 -12.66 5.26 -0.85
C VAL A 303 -14.11 5.06 -0.40
N ALA A 304 -14.36 4.00 0.37
CA ALA A 304 -15.71 3.63 0.77
C ALA A 304 -15.78 3.05 2.18
N LEU A 305 -16.95 3.24 2.82
CA LEU A 305 -17.34 2.57 4.06
C LEU A 305 -18.53 1.67 3.78
N ASP A 306 -18.39 0.37 4.04
CA ASP A 306 -19.35 -0.68 3.70
C ASP A 306 -19.83 -0.62 2.26
N GLY A 307 -18.96 -0.23 1.33
CA GLY A 307 -19.25 -0.09 -0.10
C GLY A 307 -20.00 1.18 -0.50
N GLU A 308 -20.35 2.05 0.45
CA GLU A 308 -20.79 3.42 0.15
C GLU A 308 -19.57 4.27 -0.19
N ILE A 309 -19.44 4.68 -1.46
CA ILE A 309 -18.32 5.48 -1.94
C ILE A 309 -18.47 6.93 -1.48
N ASP A 310 -17.45 7.43 -0.79
CA ASP A 310 -17.37 8.82 -0.32
C ASP A 310 -16.48 9.70 -1.18
N ALA A 311 -15.44 9.10 -1.76
CA ALA A 311 -14.37 9.85 -2.39
C ALA A 311 -13.65 9.03 -3.45
N ALA A 312 -13.00 9.76 -4.36
CA ALA A 312 -11.92 9.25 -5.17
C ALA A 312 -10.58 9.67 -4.54
N ALA A 313 -9.54 8.87 -4.71
CA ALA A 313 -8.21 9.19 -4.21
C ALA A 313 -7.10 8.59 -5.08
N ASP A 314 -5.89 9.13 -4.97
CA ASP A 314 -4.69 8.46 -5.46
C ASP A 314 -4.51 7.10 -4.75
N PRO A 315 -4.06 6.04 -5.44
CA PRO A 315 -3.86 4.71 -4.82
C PRO A 315 -2.89 4.69 -3.62
N LEU A 316 -2.05 5.72 -3.49
CA LEU A 316 -1.08 5.92 -2.41
C LEU A 316 -1.44 7.11 -1.51
N GLY A 317 -2.57 7.78 -1.73
CA GLY A 317 -3.09 8.87 -0.92
C GLY A 317 -2.55 10.28 -1.22
N ARG A 318 -1.89 10.48 -2.37
CA ARG A 318 -1.37 11.81 -2.78
C ARG A 318 -2.44 12.85 -3.07
N TRP A 319 -3.63 12.43 -3.50
CA TRP A 319 -4.77 13.31 -3.68
C TRP A 319 -6.05 12.63 -3.21
N TRP A 320 -7.03 13.46 -2.88
CA TRP A 320 -8.37 13.06 -2.45
C TRP A 320 -9.40 14.00 -3.11
N GLU A 321 -10.54 13.47 -3.54
CA GLU A 321 -11.63 14.22 -4.14
C GLU A 321 -12.96 13.71 -3.59
N TRP A 322 -13.80 14.61 -3.09
CA TRP A 322 -15.15 14.24 -2.67
C TRP A 322 -15.98 13.70 -3.84
N ARG A 323 -16.60 12.53 -3.68
CA ARG A 323 -17.53 11.95 -4.65
C ARG A 323 -18.91 11.79 -4.03
N PRO A 324 -19.96 12.44 -4.56
CA PRO A 324 -21.31 12.24 -4.05
C PRO A 324 -21.80 10.82 -4.37
N GLY A 325 -21.87 9.97 -3.34
CA GLY A 325 -22.46 8.62 -3.40
C GLY A 325 -23.46 8.29 -2.29
N SER A 326 -23.67 9.23 -1.34
CA SER A 326 -24.65 9.11 -0.26
C SER A 326 -25.40 10.44 -0.09
N GLU A 327 -26.45 10.71 -0.87
CA GLU A 327 -27.39 11.76 -0.48
C GLU A 327 -28.35 11.24 0.59
N ARG A 328 -28.56 12.04 1.65
CA ARG A 328 -29.92 12.46 2.07
C ARG A 328 -29.89 13.53 3.19
N PRO A 329 -31.00 14.26 3.34
CA PRO A 329 -31.31 15.54 2.70
C PRO A 329 -30.68 16.74 3.44
N ARG A 330 -30.66 17.91 2.79
CA ARG A 330 -30.50 19.17 3.53
C ARG A 330 -31.63 19.29 4.54
N SER A 331 -31.30 19.39 5.83
CA SER A 331 -32.17 20.02 6.83
C SER A 331 -31.94 21.53 6.81
#